data_AF-A0A7R9MFR0-F1
#
_entry.id   AF-A0A7R9MFR0-F1
#
_cell.length_a   1.000
_cell.length_b   1.000
_cell.length_c   1.000
_cell.angle_alpha   90.00
_cell.angle_beta   90.00
_cell.angle_gamma   90.00
#
_symmetry.space_group_name_H-M   'P 1'
#
loop_
_entity.id
_entity.type
_entity.pdbx_description
1 polymer ?
#
loop_
_entity_poly.entity_id
_entity_poly.type
_entity_poly.pdbx_seq_one_letter_code
_entity_poly.pdbx_strand_id
1 'polypeptide(L)'
;MLGTGSSGEGHLRDHAKQKYIGSAFESGALSDQKYVELLGQEFNCITPGNEMKWGPLEASKGQYNWENADKSVAYAEQHNMKIRGCCLIWHEQLPEWIAGLEGKKAELEQVIKDHITTVVGHFKGKIYAWDVVNEMIDEVSGKLRDSIFSRTFNYSFIEEAFRTAHAADPNAKLYINEYNLEAVDT
;
A
#
# COMPACT_ATOMS: atom_id res chain seq x y z
N MET A 1 -9.62 -3.54 48.44
CA MET A 1 -10.19 -2.44 47.64
C MET A 1 -9.76 -2.67 46.21
N LEU A 2 -10.66 -3.17 45.37
CA LEU A 2 -10.44 -3.26 43.94
C LEU A 2 -10.59 -1.85 43.38
N GLY A 3 -9.53 -1.33 42.77
CA GLY A 3 -9.54 -0.01 42.14
C GLY A 3 -10.55 0.01 41.00
N THR A 4 -11.48 0.96 41.05
CA THR A 4 -12.40 1.28 39.97
C THR A 4 -11.62 1.92 38.82
N GLY A 5 -11.11 1.11 37.88
CA GLY A 5 -10.62 1.64 36.61
C GLY A 5 -11.82 2.09 35.76
N SER A 6 -11.83 3.35 35.32
CA SER A 6 -12.85 3.85 34.41
C SER A 6 -12.80 3.06 33.10
N SER A 7 -13.85 2.29 32.84
CA SER A 7 -14.10 1.74 31.51
C SER A 7 -14.74 2.84 30.67
N GLY A 8 -13.96 3.59 29.88
CA GLY A 8 -14.52 4.45 28.82
C GLY A 8 -13.86 5.80 28.52
N GLU A 9 -12.60 6.05 28.90
CA GLU A 9 -11.89 7.29 28.50
C GLU A 9 -10.59 6.94 27.76
N GLY A 10 -10.44 7.43 26.52
CA GLY A 10 -9.28 7.20 25.66
C GLY A 10 -9.64 7.17 24.17
N HIS A 11 -8.68 7.48 23.30
CA HIS A 11 -8.84 7.34 21.86
C HIS A 11 -8.66 5.87 21.43
N LEU A 12 -9.18 5.46 20.27
CA LEU A 12 -9.09 4.08 19.75
C LEU A 12 -7.65 3.54 19.78
N ARG A 13 -6.67 4.35 19.38
CA ARG A 13 -5.25 3.97 19.38
C ARG A 13 -4.71 3.62 20.77
N ASP A 14 -5.25 4.20 21.84
CA ASP A 14 -4.80 3.98 23.22
C ASP A 14 -5.13 2.54 23.68
N HIS A 15 -6.13 1.94 23.06
CA HIS A 15 -6.56 0.56 23.32
C HIS A 15 -5.85 -0.48 22.45
N ALA A 16 -5.04 -0.06 21.47
CA ALA A 16 -4.38 -0.96 20.50
C ALA A 16 -3.23 -1.80 21.10
N LYS A 17 -2.74 -1.44 22.30
CA LYS A 17 -1.61 -2.12 22.99
C LYS A 17 -0.39 -2.27 22.07
N GLN A 18 0.02 -3.50 21.78
CA GLN A 18 1.18 -3.81 20.92
C GLN A 18 0.85 -3.82 19.41
N LYS A 19 -0.42 -3.57 19.04
CA LYS A 19 -0.88 -3.46 17.66
C LYS A 19 -1.04 -1.98 17.27
N TYR A 20 -1.28 -1.72 16.00
CA TYR A 20 -1.76 -0.42 15.53
C TYR A 20 -3.25 -0.50 15.22
N ILE A 21 -3.92 0.64 15.29
CA ILE A 21 -5.27 0.86 14.76
C ILE A 21 -5.12 1.91 13.68
N GLY A 22 -5.49 1.54 12.45
CA GLY A 22 -5.30 2.39 11.28
C GLY A 22 -6.58 2.65 10.51
N SER A 23 -6.52 3.65 9.64
CA SER A 23 -7.58 4.01 8.70
C SER A 23 -7.01 4.14 7.30
N ALA A 24 -7.82 3.83 6.28
CA ALA A 24 -7.58 4.35 4.94
C ALA A 24 -7.72 5.89 4.96
N PHE A 25 -6.92 6.57 4.15
CA PHE A 25 -6.78 8.01 4.12
C PHE A 25 -6.63 8.50 2.68
N GLU A 26 -7.28 9.61 2.34
CA GLU A 26 -7.06 10.32 1.09
C GLU A 26 -6.55 11.72 1.41
N SER A 27 -5.44 12.12 0.81
CA SER A 27 -4.80 13.44 0.93
C SER A 27 -5.73 14.61 0.60
N GLY A 28 -6.75 14.39 -0.24
CA GLY A 28 -7.80 15.38 -0.52
C GLY A 28 -8.62 15.79 0.72
N ALA A 29 -8.68 14.92 1.73
CA ALA A 29 -9.40 15.17 2.97
C ALA A 29 -8.65 16.11 3.93
N LEU A 30 -7.41 16.52 3.61
CA LEU A 30 -6.62 17.43 4.45
C LEU A 30 -7.25 18.81 4.68
N SER A 31 -8.18 19.22 3.81
CA SER A 31 -8.92 20.47 3.97
C SER A 31 -10.11 20.35 4.95
N ASP A 32 -10.54 19.14 5.28
CA ASP A 32 -11.59 18.88 6.27
C ASP A 32 -10.97 18.77 7.67
N GLN A 33 -10.97 19.88 8.40
CA GLN A 33 -10.45 19.98 9.77
C GLN A 33 -11.04 18.93 10.70
N LYS A 34 -12.34 18.64 10.62
CA LYS A 34 -12.98 17.67 11.51
C LYS A 34 -12.50 16.26 11.24
N TYR A 35 -12.35 15.92 9.96
CA TYR A 35 -11.82 14.63 9.56
C TYR A 35 -10.37 14.45 10.02
N VAL A 36 -9.49 15.42 9.77
CA VAL A 36 -8.07 15.31 10.16
C VAL A 36 -7.85 15.36 11.67
N GLU A 37 -8.69 16.08 12.41
CA GLU A 37 -8.67 16.05 13.88
C GLU A 37 -9.06 14.67 14.38
N LEU A 38 -10.17 14.09 13.90
CA LEU A 38 -10.61 12.76 14.30
C LEU A 38 -9.59 11.68 13.93
N LEU A 39 -9.08 11.71 12.69
CA LEU A 39 -8.05 10.79 12.23
C LEU A 39 -6.81 10.88 13.13
N GLY A 40 -6.37 12.12 13.37
CA GLY A 40 -5.23 12.50 14.16
C GLY A 40 -5.35 12.17 15.64
N GLN A 41 -6.59 12.00 16.14
CA GLN A 41 -6.97 11.64 17.52
C GLN A 41 -7.15 10.14 17.71
N GLU A 42 -7.74 9.44 16.74
CA GLU A 42 -8.18 8.06 16.93
C GLU A 42 -7.18 7.01 16.42
N PHE A 43 -6.35 7.34 15.43
CA PHE A 43 -5.54 6.35 14.72
C PHE A 43 -4.03 6.57 14.90
N ASN A 44 -3.23 5.50 14.79
CA ASN A 44 -1.76 5.56 14.82
C ASN A 44 -1.11 4.88 13.60
N CYS A 45 -1.91 4.65 12.56
CA CYS A 45 -1.47 4.17 11.26
C CYS A 45 -2.41 4.69 10.17
N ILE A 46 -1.87 5.03 9.00
CA ILE A 46 -2.69 5.32 7.82
C ILE A 46 -2.27 4.47 6.63
N THR A 47 -3.20 4.29 5.69
CA THR A 47 -2.95 3.71 4.37
C THR A 47 -3.49 4.68 3.33
N PRO A 48 -2.64 5.29 2.47
CA PRO A 48 -3.12 6.11 1.36
C PRO A 48 -4.00 5.24 0.44
N GLY A 49 -5.24 5.67 0.20
CA GLY A 49 -6.22 4.83 -0.49
C GLY A 49 -6.04 4.79 -2.00
N ASN A 50 -5.49 5.86 -2.60
CA ASN A 50 -5.17 5.89 -4.04
C ASN A 50 -3.79 6.47 -4.35
N GLU A 51 -3.26 7.34 -3.51
CA GLU A 51 -2.09 8.17 -3.83
C GLU A 51 -0.81 7.38 -4.09
N MET A 52 -0.71 6.15 -3.57
CA MET A 52 0.44 5.28 -3.75
C MET A 52 0.22 4.14 -4.76
N LYS A 53 -0.90 4.15 -5.49
CA LYS A 53 -1.13 3.22 -6.60
C LYS A 53 -0.32 3.63 -7.83
N TRP A 54 0.00 2.68 -8.71
CA TRP A 54 0.86 2.91 -9.86
C TRP A 54 0.34 4.03 -10.78
N GLY A 55 -0.93 3.98 -11.20
CA GLY A 55 -1.52 4.98 -12.09
C GLY A 55 -1.42 6.41 -11.55
N PRO A 56 -1.89 6.68 -10.32
CA PRO A 56 -1.73 7.98 -9.67
C PRO A 56 -0.27 8.44 -9.53
N LEU A 57 0.66 7.54 -9.21
CA LEU A 57 2.08 7.87 -9.07
C LEU A 57 2.78 8.13 -10.41
N GLU A 58 2.45 7.39 -11.47
CA GLU A 58 3.22 7.36 -12.72
C GLU A 58 2.30 7.29 -13.96
N ALA A 59 1.39 8.25 -14.08
CA ALA A 59 0.44 8.33 -15.21
C ALA A 59 1.13 8.34 -16.58
N SER A 60 2.38 8.83 -16.66
CA SER A 60 3.23 8.76 -17.85
C SER A 60 4.58 8.15 -17.48
N LYS A 61 5.09 7.23 -18.33
CA LYS A 61 6.32 6.46 -18.07
C LYS A 61 7.49 7.37 -17.67
N GLY A 62 8.05 7.14 -16.48
CA GLY A 62 9.17 7.89 -15.90
C GLY A 62 8.83 9.28 -15.38
N GLN A 63 7.56 9.71 -15.39
CA GLN A 63 7.11 11.00 -14.88
C GLN A 63 6.26 10.77 -13.63
N TYR A 64 6.91 10.86 -12.46
CA TYR A 64 6.24 10.60 -11.20
C TYR A 64 5.59 11.85 -10.62
N ASN A 65 4.37 11.69 -10.11
CA ASN A 65 3.67 12.69 -9.31
C ASN A 65 3.63 12.25 -7.83
N TRP A 66 4.52 12.83 -7.03
CA TRP A 66 4.65 12.52 -5.61
C TRP A 66 3.72 13.35 -4.73
N GLU A 67 3.09 14.41 -5.25
CA GLU A 67 2.51 15.47 -4.43
C GLU A 67 1.53 14.95 -3.37
N ASN A 68 0.59 14.11 -3.78
CA ASN A 68 -0.45 13.60 -2.89
C ASN A 68 0.06 12.48 -1.97
N ALA A 69 0.97 11.64 -2.46
CA ALA A 69 1.60 10.60 -1.63
C ALA A 69 2.51 11.20 -0.55
N ASP A 70 3.27 12.25 -0.88
CA ASP A 70 4.12 13.00 0.04
C ASP A 70 3.27 13.71 1.11
N LYS A 71 2.09 14.25 0.75
CA LYS A 71 1.15 14.81 1.74
C LYS A 71 0.70 13.75 2.76
N SER A 72 0.40 12.53 2.31
CA SER A 72 0.04 11.43 3.22
C SER A 72 1.18 11.06 4.17
N VAL A 73 2.40 10.95 3.64
CA VAL A 73 3.59 10.69 4.46
C VAL A 73 3.85 11.81 5.47
N ALA A 74 3.78 13.07 5.03
CA ALA A 74 3.98 14.23 5.89
C ALA A 74 2.94 14.29 7.02
N TYR A 75 1.67 13.98 6.73
CA TYR A 75 0.65 13.88 7.76
C TYR A 75 0.96 12.77 8.77
N ALA A 76 1.37 11.58 8.29
CA ALA A 76 1.76 10.49 9.18
C ALA A 76 2.95 10.87 10.08
N GLU A 77 3.99 11.49 9.53
CA GLU A 77 5.17 11.96 10.27
C GLU A 77 4.79 13.01 11.33
N GLN A 78 3.97 14.00 10.96
CA GLN A 78 3.50 15.05 11.88
C GLN A 78 2.73 14.48 13.07
N HIS A 79 1.97 13.39 12.86
CA HIS A 79 1.13 12.76 13.87
C HIS A 79 1.77 11.51 14.52
N ASN A 80 3.06 11.26 14.28
CA ASN A 80 3.78 10.05 14.75
C ASN A 80 3.05 8.74 14.40
N MET A 81 2.41 8.70 13.25
CA MET A 81 1.71 7.52 12.74
C MET A 81 2.64 6.65 11.90
N LYS A 82 2.37 5.35 11.91
CA LYS A 82 2.89 4.45 10.87
C LYS A 82 2.17 4.72 9.55
N ILE A 83 2.79 4.34 8.45
CA ILE A 83 2.13 4.31 7.14
C ILE A 83 2.30 2.94 6.49
N ARG A 84 1.22 2.40 5.96
CA ARG A 84 1.23 1.23 5.08
C ARG A 84 1.09 1.73 3.65
N GLY A 85 2.09 1.50 2.81
CA GLY A 85 2.01 1.82 1.40
C GLY A 85 1.18 0.75 0.68
N CYS A 86 0.13 1.18 -0.02
CA CYS A 86 -0.73 0.30 -0.80
C CYS A 86 -1.00 0.94 -2.17
N CYS A 87 -0.60 0.32 -3.28
CA CYS A 87 0.22 -0.89 -3.42
C CYS A 87 1.13 -0.75 -4.63
N LEU A 88 2.21 -1.55 -4.67
CA LEU A 88 3.22 -1.44 -5.73
C LEU A 88 2.77 -2.13 -7.03
N ILE A 89 2.22 -3.33 -6.93
CA ILE A 89 1.73 -4.11 -8.08
C ILE A 89 0.28 -4.52 -7.84
N TRP A 90 -0.60 -4.06 -8.72
CA TRP A 90 -2.02 -4.40 -8.71
C TRP A 90 -2.56 -4.43 -10.13
N HIS A 91 -3.55 -5.27 -10.39
CA HIS A 91 -4.15 -5.40 -11.71
C HIS A 91 -5.07 -4.20 -12.06
N GLU A 92 -5.54 -3.47 -11.06
CA GLU A 92 -6.30 -2.24 -11.24
C GLU A 92 -5.45 -0.98 -11.10
N GLN A 93 -5.98 0.14 -11.59
CA GLN A 93 -5.36 1.47 -11.54
C GLN A 93 -3.92 1.48 -12.08
N LEU A 94 -3.65 0.66 -13.09
CA LEU A 94 -2.42 0.71 -13.86
C LEU A 94 -2.44 1.92 -14.79
N PRO A 95 -1.30 2.60 -15.01
CA PRO A 95 -1.25 3.65 -16.00
C PRO A 95 -1.41 3.06 -17.41
N GLU A 96 -2.11 3.78 -18.29
CA GLU A 96 -2.56 3.27 -19.60
C GLU A 96 -1.39 2.75 -20.47
N TRP A 97 -0.21 3.35 -20.33
CA TRP A 97 0.97 2.99 -21.12
C TRP A 97 1.49 1.57 -20.82
N ILE A 98 1.14 0.97 -19.68
CA ILE A 98 1.53 -0.40 -19.33
C ILE A 98 0.89 -1.42 -20.28
N ALA A 99 -0.32 -1.17 -20.79
CA ALA A 99 -1.01 -2.08 -21.70
C ALA A 99 -0.19 -2.38 -22.98
N GLY A 100 0.62 -1.43 -23.45
CA GLY A 100 1.51 -1.60 -24.60
C GLY A 100 2.71 -2.54 -24.37
N LEU A 101 2.87 -3.09 -23.17
CA LEU A 101 3.95 -4.00 -22.78
C LEU A 101 3.51 -5.46 -22.69
N GLU A 102 2.25 -5.77 -22.99
CA GLU A 102 1.76 -7.15 -22.91
C GLU A 102 2.56 -8.09 -23.81
N GLY A 103 2.99 -9.23 -23.24
CA GLY A 103 3.84 -10.22 -23.93
C GLY A 103 5.31 -9.81 -24.08
N LYS A 104 5.70 -8.56 -23.77
CA LYS A 104 7.09 -8.08 -23.80
C LYS A 104 7.78 -8.36 -22.47
N LYS A 105 7.94 -9.64 -22.14
CA LYS A 105 8.39 -10.12 -20.83
C LYS A 105 9.56 -9.33 -20.23
N ALA A 106 10.68 -9.23 -20.95
CA ALA A 106 11.88 -8.54 -20.44
C ALA A 106 11.67 -7.04 -20.23
N GLU A 107 10.91 -6.38 -21.10
CA GLU A 107 10.63 -4.93 -20.97
C GLU A 107 9.69 -4.66 -19.78
N LEU A 108 8.63 -5.47 -19.64
CA LEU A 108 7.70 -5.33 -18.52
C LEU A 108 8.36 -5.68 -17.18
N GLU A 109 9.26 -6.68 -17.15
CA GLU A 109 10.03 -7.02 -15.95
C GLU A 109 10.92 -5.86 -15.51
N GLN A 110 11.62 -5.23 -16.45
CA GLN A 110 12.42 -4.05 -16.15
C GLN A 110 11.56 -2.89 -15.64
N VAL A 111 10.40 -2.66 -16.25
CA VAL A 111 9.46 -1.61 -15.82
C VAL A 111 8.94 -1.85 -14.41
N ILE A 112 8.59 -3.10 -14.05
CA ILE A 112 8.19 -3.47 -12.69
C ILE A 112 9.30 -3.16 -11.70
N LYS A 113 10.54 -3.55 -12.03
CA LYS A 113 11.70 -3.34 -11.16
C LYS A 113 12.01 -1.86 -10.98
N ASP A 114 11.96 -1.08 -12.06
CA ASP A 114 12.20 0.36 -12.03
C ASP A 114 11.13 1.07 -11.20
N HIS A 115 9.85 0.70 -11.37
CA HIS A 115 8.75 1.24 -10.59
C HIS A 115 8.91 0.97 -9.09
N ILE A 116 9.10 -0.30 -8.71
CA ILE A 116 9.29 -0.69 -7.31
C ILE A 116 10.51 0.01 -6.71
N THR A 117 11.63 0.01 -7.42
CA THR A 117 12.87 0.65 -6.94
C THR A 117 12.68 2.16 -6.75
N THR A 118 11.99 2.81 -7.68
CA THR A 118 11.75 4.27 -7.63
C THR A 118 10.80 4.63 -6.49
N VAL A 119 9.66 3.96 -6.38
CA VAL A 119 8.64 4.26 -5.35
C VAL A 119 9.15 3.90 -3.95
N VAL A 120 9.65 2.68 -3.75
CA VAL A 120 10.17 2.25 -2.44
C VAL A 120 11.41 3.07 -2.07
N GLY A 121 12.27 3.41 -3.05
CA GLY A 121 13.44 4.26 -2.85
C GLY A 121 13.08 5.67 -2.42
N HIS A 122 12.07 6.30 -3.05
CA HIS A 122 11.59 7.64 -2.70
C HIS A 122 11.07 7.71 -1.25
N PHE A 123 10.35 6.68 -0.80
CA PHE A 123 9.80 6.62 0.56
C PHE A 123 10.64 5.82 1.57
N LYS A 124 11.89 5.51 1.25
CA LYS A 124 12.76 4.65 2.06
C LYS A 124 12.85 5.13 3.51
N GLY A 125 12.63 4.21 4.45
CA GLY A 125 12.69 4.47 5.89
C GLY A 125 11.46 5.19 6.46
N LYS A 126 10.51 5.61 5.63
CA LYS A 126 9.27 6.27 6.06
C LYS A 126 8.08 5.32 6.11
N ILE A 127 8.10 4.26 5.29
CA ILE A 127 7.01 3.29 5.19
C ILE A 127 7.23 2.14 6.16
N TYR A 128 6.24 1.86 7.02
CA TYR A 128 6.30 0.73 7.95
C TYR A 128 6.12 -0.60 7.22
N ALA A 129 5.19 -0.67 6.27
CA ALA A 129 4.91 -1.86 5.49
C ALA A 129 4.42 -1.51 4.08
N TRP A 130 4.79 -2.32 3.10
CA TRP A 130 4.29 -2.26 1.72
C TRP A 130 3.41 -3.46 1.43
N ASP A 131 2.24 -3.21 0.87
CA ASP A 131 1.49 -4.19 0.10
C ASP A 131 2.14 -4.27 -1.28
N VAL A 132 3.04 -5.24 -1.48
CA VAL A 132 3.92 -5.34 -2.66
C VAL A 132 3.14 -5.86 -3.85
N VAL A 133 2.36 -6.92 -3.65
CA VAL A 133 1.44 -7.46 -4.67
C VAL A 133 0.06 -7.53 -4.05
N ASN A 134 -0.90 -6.87 -4.71
CA ASN A 134 -2.28 -6.79 -4.30
C ASN A 134 -3.16 -7.63 -5.25
N GLU A 135 -4.07 -8.42 -4.70
CA GLU A 135 -5.20 -9.05 -5.41
C GLU A 135 -4.80 -9.81 -6.69
N MET A 136 -3.75 -10.63 -6.59
CA MET A 136 -3.30 -11.49 -7.67
C MET A 136 -4.11 -12.78 -7.80
N ILE A 137 -4.89 -13.16 -6.79
CA ILE A 137 -5.73 -14.36 -6.79
C ILE A 137 -7.15 -13.97 -7.19
N ASP A 138 -7.73 -14.74 -8.11
CA ASP A 138 -9.13 -14.69 -8.46
C ASP A 138 -9.95 -15.44 -7.40
N GLU A 139 -10.90 -14.75 -6.80
CA GLU A 139 -11.66 -15.21 -5.65
C GLU A 139 -12.60 -16.38 -5.96
N VAL A 140 -12.99 -16.57 -7.22
CA VAL A 140 -13.90 -17.64 -7.63
C VAL A 140 -13.12 -18.91 -7.95
N SER A 141 -12.02 -18.78 -8.69
CA SER A 141 -11.26 -19.92 -9.19
C SER A 141 -10.09 -20.34 -8.29
N GLY A 142 -9.65 -19.46 -7.37
CA GLY A 142 -8.46 -19.65 -6.53
C GLY A 142 -7.15 -19.67 -7.32
N LYS A 143 -7.18 -19.28 -8.60
CA LYS A 143 -6.01 -19.21 -9.50
C LYS A 143 -5.51 -17.77 -9.58
N LEU A 144 -4.38 -17.56 -10.27
CA LEU A 144 -3.98 -16.21 -10.62
C LEU A 144 -5.09 -15.53 -11.43
N ARG A 145 -5.44 -14.32 -11.00
CA ARG A 145 -6.31 -13.40 -11.70
C ARG A 145 -5.75 -13.07 -13.07
N ASP A 146 -6.62 -13.01 -14.08
CA ASP A 146 -6.22 -12.60 -15.42
C ASP A 146 -5.78 -11.14 -15.43
N SER A 147 -4.50 -10.90 -15.71
CA SER A 147 -3.89 -9.58 -15.74
C SER A 147 -2.70 -9.58 -16.68
N ILE A 148 -2.22 -8.40 -17.09
CA ILE A 148 -1.00 -8.28 -17.88
C ILE A 148 0.18 -9.02 -17.21
N PHE A 149 0.24 -9.01 -15.88
CA PHE A 149 1.28 -9.69 -15.11
C PHE A 149 1.16 -11.21 -15.20
N SER A 150 -0.01 -11.78 -14.90
CA SER A 150 -0.19 -13.24 -14.93
C SER A 150 -0.09 -13.80 -16.36
N ARG A 151 -0.60 -13.09 -17.37
CA ARG A 151 -0.46 -13.47 -18.79
C ARG A 151 0.99 -13.44 -19.27
N THR A 152 1.81 -12.53 -18.75
CA THR A 152 3.23 -12.39 -19.16
C THR A 152 4.19 -13.26 -18.35
N PHE A 153 3.94 -13.42 -17.05
CA PHE A 153 4.90 -14.00 -16.10
C PHE A 153 4.41 -15.24 -15.35
N ASN A 154 3.12 -15.55 -15.40
CA ASN A 154 2.50 -16.47 -14.44
C ASN A 154 2.85 -16.01 -13.01
N TYR A 155 3.42 -16.85 -12.15
CA TYR A 155 3.81 -16.49 -10.78
C TYR A 155 5.15 -15.74 -10.66
N SER A 156 6.00 -15.75 -11.70
CA SER A 156 7.41 -15.37 -11.56
C SER A 156 7.66 -13.90 -11.20
N PHE A 157 6.71 -13.00 -11.49
CA PHE A 157 6.83 -11.58 -11.14
C PHE A 157 6.74 -11.33 -9.63
N ILE A 158 6.10 -12.21 -8.87
CA ILE A 158 5.85 -12.02 -7.43
C ILE A 158 7.17 -12.06 -6.67
N GLU A 159 7.98 -13.10 -6.90
CA GLU A 159 9.28 -13.22 -6.22
C GLU A 159 10.19 -12.02 -6.53
N GLU A 160 10.28 -11.64 -7.81
CA GLU A 160 11.11 -10.52 -8.24
C GLU A 160 10.64 -9.18 -7.65
N ALA A 161 9.33 -8.96 -7.55
CA ALA A 161 8.76 -7.77 -6.92
C ALA A 161 9.18 -7.66 -5.44
N PHE A 162 9.08 -8.75 -4.68
CA PHE A 162 9.50 -8.78 -3.27
C PHE A 162 11.00 -8.61 -3.10
N ARG A 163 11.82 -9.26 -3.94
CA ARG A 163 13.29 -9.08 -3.91
C ARG A 163 13.68 -7.64 -4.21
N THR A 164 13.04 -7.02 -5.19
CA THR A 164 13.29 -5.63 -5.57
C THR A 164 12.88 -4.67 -4.46
N ALA A 165 11.69 -4.86 -3.88
CA ALA A 165 11.22 -4.03 -2.77
C ALA A 165 12.14 -4.14 -1.54
N HIS A 166 12.57 -5.35 -1.19
CA HIS A 166 13.51 -5.57 -0.08
C HIS A 166 14.88 -4.93 -0.33
N ALA A 167 15.39 -5.00 -1.56
CA ALA A 167 16.66 -4.35 -1.91
C ALA A 167 16.57 -2.82 -1.82
N ALA A 168 15.44 -2.23 -2.19
CA ALA A 168 15.21 -0.79 -2.11
C ALA A 168 15.09 -0.31 -0.65
N ASP A 169 14.30 -1.00 0.18
CA ASP A 169 14.18 -0.73 1.62
C ASP A 169 14.12 -2.04 2.46
N PRO A 170 15.25 -2.46 3.05
CA PRO A 170 15.29 -3.67 3.88
C PRO A 170 14.51 -3.57 5.19
N ASN A 171 14.13 -2.36 5.63
CA ASN A 171 13.46 -2.14 6.92
C ASN A 171 11.93 -2.20 6.80
N ALA A 172 11.38 -1.99 5.60
CA ALA A 172 9.95 -2.06 5.36
C ALA A 172 9.48 -3.52 5.42
N LYS A 173 8.34 -3.78 6.08
CA LYS A 173 7.71 -5.09 6.04
C LYS A 173 7.01 -5.29 4.70
N LEU A 174 7.15 -6.45 4.08
CA LEU A 174 6.60 -6.73 2.76
C LEU A 174 5.42 -7.70 2.88
N TYR A 175 4.29 -7.34 2.29
CA TYR A 175 3.04 -8.08 2.38
C TYR A 175 2.49 -8.41 0.98
N ILE A 176 1.87 -9.57 0.88
CA ILE A 176 0.82 -9.84 -0.10
C ILE A 176 -0.48 -9.38 0.53
N ASN A 177 -1.31 -8.64 -0.21
CA ASN A 177 -2.63 -8.21 0.26
C ASN A 177 -3.71 -8.77 -0.66
N GLU A 178 -4.74 -9.35 -0.06
CA GLU A 178 -5.82 -10.07 -0.74
C GLU A 178 -7.13 -9.89 0.03
N TYR A 179 -8.25 -10.06 -0.67
CA TYR A 179 -9.58 -10.15 -0.06
C TYR A 179 -10.15 -11.57 -0.19
N ASN A 180 -11.14 -11.92 0.63
CA ASN A 180 -11.84 -13.22 0.65
C ASN A 180 -10.99 -14.44 1.03
N LEU A 181 -9.72 -14.29 1.42
CA LEU A 181 -8.91 -15.42 1.92
C LEU A 181 -9.26 -15.82 3.36
N GLU A 182 -9.93 -14.94 4.09
CA GLU A 182 -10.46 -15.16 5.43
C GLU A 182 -11.78 -15.94 5.42
N ALA A 183 -12.40 -16.13 4.24
CA ALA A 183 -13.58 -16.95 4.11
C ALA A 183 -13.24 -18.40 4.48
N VAL A 184 -13.99 -18.96 5.42
CA VAL A 184 -13.89 -20.38 5.74
C VAL A 184 -14.62 -21.15 4.64
N ASP A 185 -13.99 -22.15 4.03
CA ASP A 185 -14.70 -23.11 3.18
C ASP A 185 -15.86 -23.71 3.98
N THR A 186 -17.09 -23.35 3.63
CA THR A 186 -18.33 -23.88 4.23
C THR A 186 -18.87 -25.05 3.45
#